data_AF-A0A855XYD2-F1
#
_entry.id   AF-A0A855XYD2-F1
#
_cell.length_a   1.000
_cell.length_b   1.000
_cell.length_c   1.000
_cell.angle_alpha   90.00
_cell.angle_beta   90.00
_cell.angle_gamma   90.00
#
_symmetry.space_group_name_H-M   'P 1'
#
loop_
_entity.id
_entity.type
_entity.pdbx_description
1 polymer ?
#
loop_
_entity_poly.entity_id
_entity_poly.type
_entity_poly.pdbx_seq_one_letter_code
_entity_poly.pdbx_strand_id
1 'polypeptide(L)'
;MGKLYKTILSLVLSFSFLVSVQPNSAEAASNSLQTESVKMLLTTIDIPVAEDQELVRYEEANSVKVEVIDKSTGEVTEVYSESLEANLQAKALGLASSNILSTSKTRTDGPVQTQLLVKMVVSGSGSFAQINSIASQTMSIINSNGFTLEDKDVVAIPVNNTFPTYKIEASGSGVLTYSSTNGTSAGISFDILEAASFNMSGSSSSTWYARKPISMNLTYSVQ
;
A
#
# COMPACT_ATOMS: atom_id res chain seq x y z
N MET A 1 -49.61 76.63 -41.77
CA MET A 1 -48.46 76.30 -42.65
C MET A 1 -47.27 75.95 -41.77
N GLY A 2 -46.55 74.85 -42.06
CA GLY A 2 -45.28 74.48 -41.39
C GLY A 2 -45.43 73.37 -40.34
N LYS A 3 -45.39 72.09 -40.75
CA LYS A 3 -44.24 71.15 -40.75
C LYS A 3 -44.10 70.39 -39.41
N LEU A 4 -44.60 69.16 -39.31
CA LEU A 4 -43.96 67.87 -39.64
C LEU A 4 -42.86 67.47 -38.63
N TYR A 5 -43.22 66.72 -37.60
CA TYR A 5 -42.29 65.90 -36.82
C TYR A 5 -42.52 64.42 -37.17
N LYS A 6 -41.53 63.84 -37.85
CA LYS A 6 -41.33 62.40 -37.97
C LYS A 6 -40.59 61.93 -36.73
N THR A 7 -41.05 60.87 -36.05
CA THR A 7 -40.14 59.82 -35.54
C THR A 7 -40.92 58.52 -35.37
N ILE A 8 -40.39 57.46 -35.96
CA ILE A 8 -40.84 56.06 -35.98
C ILE A 8 -40.01 55.29 -34.92
N LEU A 9 -40.48 54.08 -34.53
CA LEU A 9 -39.68 52.96 -33.97
C LEU A 9 -39.34 53.10 -32.47
N SER A 10 -39.33 52.06 -31.63
CA SER A 10 -39.71 50.65 -31.74
C SER A 10 -39.70 50.08 -30.33
N LEU A 11 -40.66 49.21 -30.06
CA LEU A 11 -40.76 48.40 -28.86
C LEU A 11 -39.65 47.34 -28.90
N VAL A 12 -38.62 47.47 -28.06
CA VAL A 12 -37.64 46.39 -27.83
C VAL A 12 -37.75 45.94 -26.39
N LEU A 13 -38.52 44.86 -26.20
CA LEU A 13 -38.61 44.11 -24.96
C LEU A 13 -37.30 43.31 -24.81
N SER A 14 -36.35 43.81 -24.03
CA SER A 14 -35.10 43.10 -23.73
C SER A 14 -35.35 42.09 -22.62
N PHE A 15 -35.45 40.82 -23.01
CA PHE A 15 -35.53 39.68 -22.11
C PHE A 15 -34.10 39.34 -21.65
N SER A 16 -33.73 39.78 -20.45
CA SER A 16 -32.43 39.45 -19.84
C SER A 16 -32.41 37.97 -19.45
N PHE A 17 -31.79 37.14 -20.28
CA PHE A 17 -31.44 35.77 -19.90
C PHE A 17 -30.34 35.81 -18.82
N LEU A 18 -30.73 35.58 -17.58
CA LEU A 18 -29.83 35.22 -16.49
C LEU A 18 -29.25 33.83 -16.81
N VAL A 19 -28.05 33.78 -17.38
CA VAL A 19 -27.25 32.56 -17.43
C VAL A 19 -26.72 32.34 -16.02
N SER A 20 -27.40 31.49 -15.24
CA SER A 20 -26.84 30.94 -14.02
C SER A 20 -25.69 30.02 -14.41
N VAL A 21 -24.46 30.50 -14.27
CA VAL A 21 -23.26 29.65 -14.29
C VAL A 21 -23.36 28.80 -13.02
N GLN A 22 -23.81 27.56 -13.14
CA GLN A 22 -23.65 26.59 -12.07
C GLN A 22 -22.14 26.44 -11.83
N PRO A 23 -21.64 26.57 -10.60
CA PRO A 23 -20.28 26.17 -10.32
C PRO A 23 -20.20 24.68 -10.64
N ASN A 24 -19.41 24.33 -11.66
CA ASN A 24 -18.90 22.98 -11.81
C ASN A 24 -18.15 22.68 -10.52
N SER A 25 -18.85 22.02 -9.60
CA SER A 25 -18.22 21.30 -8.52
C SER A 25 -17.50 20.18 -9.24
N ALA A 26 -16.20 20.32 -9.43
CA ALA A 26 -15.37 19.20 -9.78
C ALA A 26 -15.61 18.16 -8.68
N GLU A 27 -16.41 17.14 -8.98
CA GLU A 27 -16.40 15.91 -8.20
C GLU A 27 -14.95 15.45 -8.24
N ALA A 28 -14.28 15.52 -7.08
CA ALA A 28 -13.06 14.76 -6.90
C ALA A 28 -13.40 13.33 -7.29
N ALA A 29 -12.76 12.82 -8.34
CA ALA A 29 -12.90 11.43 -8.74
C ALA A 29 -12.61 10.60 -7.48
N SER A 30 -13.66 10.01 -6.93
CA SER A 30 -13.52 9.07 -5.85
C SER A 30 -12.87 7.85 -6.47
N ASN A 31 -11.54 7.75 -6.40
CA ASN A 31 -10.80 6.54 -6.71
C ASN A 31 -11.31 5.44 -5.77
N SER A 32 -12.37 4.73 -6.18
CA SER A 32 -12.93 3.65 -5.39
C SER A 32 -12.00 2.46 -5.50
N LEU A 33 -11.36 2.09 -4.39
CA LEU A 33 -10.57 0.86 -4.32
C LEU A 33 -11.51 -0.34 -4.46
N GLN A 34 -11.29 -1.17 -5.47
CA GLN A 34 -11.93 -2.49 -5.56
C GLN A 34 -11.07 -3.50 -4.80
N THR A 35 -11.69 -4.48 -4.16
CA THR A 35 -10.95 -5.55 -3.47
C THR A 35 -10.93 -6.78 -4.36
N GLU A 36 -9.73 -7.24 -4.72
CA GLU A 36 -9.52 -8.47 -5.47
C GLU A 36 -9.05 -9.60 -4.55
N SER A 37 -9.76 -10.73 -4.57
CA SER A 37 -9.38 -11.94 -3.84
C SER A 37 -8.39 -12.76 -4.68
N VAL A 38 -7.13 -12.83 -4.24
CA VAL A 38 -6.03 -13.45 -4.97
C VAL A 38 -5.56 -14.73 -4.28
N LYS A 39 -5.54 -15.83 -5.04
CA LYS A 39 -4.99 -17.11 -4.59
C LYS A 39 -3.45 -17.08 -4.66
N MET A 40 -2.82 -17.35 -3.53
CA MET A 40 -1.38 -17.51 -3.37
C MET A 40 -0.99 -19.00 -3.56
N LEU A 41 0.05 -19.49 -2.89
CA LEU A 41 0.48 -20.88 -2.93
C LEU A 41 -0.45 -21.77 -2.07
N LEU A 42 -0.62 -21.43 -0.79
CA LEU A 42 -1.49 -22.10 0.20
C LEU A 42 -2.58 -21.18 0.74
N THR A 43 -2.46 -19.87 0.57
CA THR A 43 -3.44 -18.90 1.11
C THR A 43 -4.23 -18.18 0.03
N THR A 44 -5.24 -17.44 0.48
CA THR A 44 -5.90 -16.38 -0.27
C THR A 44 -5.76 -15.08 0.50
N ILE A 45 -5.53 -13.99 -0.24
CA ILE A 45 -5.41 -12.62 0.28
C ILE A 45 -6.36 -11.70 -0.46
N ASP A 46 -6.86 -10.69 0.24
CA ASP A 46 -7.66 -9.61 -0.33
C ASP A 46 -6.75 -8.40 -0.59
N ILE A 47 -6.62 -7.99 -1.85
CA ILE A 47 -5.77 -6.86 -2.25
C ILE A 47 -6.67 -5.70 -2.68
N PRO A 48 -6.54 -4.51 -2.07
CA PRO A 48 -7.18 -3.31 -2.58
C PRO A 48 -6.44 -2.82 -3.83
N VAL A 49 -7.16 -2.67 -4.95
CA VAL A 49 -6.64 -2.28 -6.26
C VAL A 49 -7.42 -1.06 -6.74
N ALA A 50 -6.71 0.01 -7.10
CA ALA A 50 -7.28 1.18 -7.74
C ALA A 50 -7.50 0.94 -9.25
N GLU A 51 -8.37 1.74 -9.89
CA GLU A 51 -8.67 1.58 -11.32
C GLU A 51 -7.43 1.72 -12.23
N ASP A 52 -6.50 2.58 -11.83
CA ASP A 52 -5.21 2.84 -12.47
C ASP A 52 -4.12 1.83 -12.07
N GLN A 53 -4.45 0.78 -11.32
CA GLN A 53 -3.52 -0.27 -10.92
C GLN A 53 -3.82 -1.62 -11.60
N GLU A 54 -2.79 -2.43 -11.77
CA GLU A 54 -2.91 -3.82 -12.21
C GLU A 54 -2.12 -4.78 -11.30
N LEU A 55 -2.53 -6.06 -11.32
CA LEU A 55 -1.88 -7.13 -10.58
C LEU A 55 -1.06 -8.02 -11.53
N VAL A 56 0.21 -8.21 -11.23
CA VAL A 56 1.09 -9.13 -11.96
C VAL A 56 1.57 -10.24 -11.04
N ARG A 57 1.27 -11.49 -11.42
CA ARG A 57 1.59 -12.69 -10.62
C ARG A 57 2.80 -13.43 -11.18
N TYR A 58 3.70 -13.81 -10.28
CA TYR A 58 4.89 -14.63 -10.54
C TYR A 58 4.84 -15.87 -9.65
N GLU A 59 5.12 -17.04 -10.21
CA GLU A 59 5.04 -18.32 -9.52
C GLU A 59 6.30 -19.15 -9.74
N GLU A 60 6.81 -19.68 -8.64
CA GLU A 60 7.90 -20.65 -8.58
C GLU A 60 7.43 -21.87 -7.79
N ALA A 61 8.25 -22.93 -7.75
CA ALA A 61 7.85 -24.21 -7.16
C ALA A 61 7.32 -24.12 -5.72
N ASN A 62 7.88 -23.24 -4.89
CA ASN A 62 7.52 -23.09 -3.47
C ASN A 62 7.25 -21.63 -3.08
N SER A 63 6.98 -20.75 -4.05
CA SER A 63 6.68 -19.35 -3.76
C SER A 63 5.82 -18.68 -4.81
N VAL A 64 4.99 -17.75 -4.37
CA VAL A 64 4.17 -16.88 -5.21
C VAL A 64 4.45 -15.43 -4.83
N LYS A 65 4.56 -14.57 -5.84
CA LYS A 65 4.68 -13.12 -5.69
C LYS A 65 3.61 -12.44 -6.55
N VAL A 66 2.96 -11.42 -6.01
CA VAL A 66 1.98 -10.58 -6.71
C VAL A 66 2.41 -9.14 -6.55
N GLU A 67 2.60 -8.43 -7.65
CA GLU A 67 2.97 -7.02 -7.69
C GLU A 67 1.74 -6.17 -8.05
N VAL A 68 1.56 -5.06 -7.34
CA VAL A 68 0.57 -4.03 -7.65
C VAL A 68 1.28 -2.90 -8.39
N ILE A 69 0.97 -2.73 -9.66
CA ILE A 69 1.67 -1.82 -10.57
C ILE A 69 0.76 -0.66 -10.94
N ASP A 70 1.27 0.57 -10.82
CA ASP A 70 0.61 1.75 -11.38
C ASP A 70 0.73 1.73 -12.91
N LYS A 71 -0.40 1.72 -13.63
CA LYS A 71 -0.45 1.58 -15.10
C LYS A 71 0.16 2.78 -15.82
N SER A 72 0.18 3.96 -15.19
CA SER A 72 0.64 5.19 -15.82
C SER A 72 2.17 5.34 -15.76
N THR A 73 2.77 4.90 -14.66
CA THR A 73 4.21 5.03 -14.40
C THR A 73 4.98 3.72 -14.57
N GLY A 74 4.29 2.58 -14.47
CA GLY A 74 4.92 1.26 -14.38
C GLY A 74 5.59 0.98 -13.03
N GLU A 75 5.37 1.83 -12.02
CA GLU A 75 5.98 1.67 -10.71
C GLU A 75 5.28 0.61 -9.87
N VAL A 76 6.06 -0.21 -9.17
CA VAL A 76 5.56 -1.21 -8.23
C VAL A 76 5.29 -0.55 -6.88
N THR A 77 4.01 -0.45 -6.52
CA THR A 77 3.54 0.25 -5.32
C THR A 77 3.49 -0.68 -4.11
N GLU A 78 3.01 -1.92 -4.32
CA GLU A 78 2.95 -2.96 -3.30
C GLU A 78 3.38 -4.31 -3.87
N VAL A 79 3.95 -5.16 -3.02
CA VAL A 79 4.28 -6.55 -3.37
C VAL A 79 3.77 -7.47 -2.27
N TYR A 80 2.99 -8.47 -2.65
CA TYR A 80 2.56 -9.54 -1.77
C TYR A 80 3.35 -10.78 -2.11
N SER A 81 3.87 -11.48 -1.11
CA SER A 81 4.59 -12.72 -1.35
C SER A 81 4.23 -13.81 -0.35
N GLU A 82 4.34 -15.04 -0.82
CA GLU A 82 4.19 -16.24 -0.04
C GLU A 82 5.30 -17.23 -0.40
N SER A 83 5.94 -17.83 0.60
CA SER A 83 6.88 -18.93 0.39
C SER A 83 6.70 -20.03 1.43
N LEU A 84 6.94 -21.27 1.00
CA LEU A 84 6.81 -22.46 1.84
C LEU A 84 8.16 -23.16 1.99
N GLU A 85 8.58 -23.36 3.23
CA GLU A 85 9.83 -24.03 3.57
C GLU A 85 9.57 -25.20 4.54
N ALA A 86 10.41 -26.23 4.51
CA ALA A 86 10.31 -27.32 5.47
C ALA A 86 10.67 -26.82 6.89
N ASN A 87 9.91 -27.23 7.91
CA ASN A 87 10.28 -26.93 9.30
C ASN A 87 11.41 -27.86 9.76
N LEU A 88 12.65 -27.44 9.51
CA LEU A 88 13.85 -28.23 9.82
C LEU A 88 14.02 -28.50 11.32
N GLN A 89 13.56 -27.59 12.19
CA GLN A 89 13.64 -27.79 13.63
C GLN A 89 12.68 -28.88 14.09
N ALA A 90 11.41 -28.83 13.65
CA ALA A 90 10.45 -29.90 13.94
C ALA A 90 10.93 -31.25 13.39
N LYS A 91 11.49 -31.26 12.18
CA LYS A 91 12.08 -32.45 11.55
C LYS A 91 13.26 -33.01 12.37
N ALA A 92 14.16 -32.16 12.83
CA ALA A 92 15.30 -32.58 13.65
C ALA A 92 14.88 -33.17 15.00
N LEU A 93 13.76 -32.69 15.56
CA LEU A 93 13.18 -33.17 16.82
C LEU A 93 12.25 -34.39 16.64
N GLY A 94 12.07 -34.89 15.42
CA GLY A 94 11.18 -36.02 15.14
C GLY A 94 9.69 -35.73 15.41
N LEU A 95 9.30 -34.45 15.42
CA LEU A 95 7.92 -34.03 15.63
C LEU A 95 7.08 -34.23 14.36
N ALA A 96 5.75 -34.11 14.49
CA ALA A 96 4.84 -34.18 13.36
C ALA A 96 5.27 -33.19 12.25
N SER A 97 5.22 -33.67 11.00
CA SER A 97 5.61 -32.89 9.83
C SER A 97 4.84 -31.57 9.76
N SER A 98 5.58 -30.47 9.73
CA SER A 98 5.06 -29.12 9.52
C SER A 98 5.98 -28.35 8.59
N ASN A 99 5.44 -27.29 8.00
CA ASN A 99 6.17 -26.35 7.16
C ASN A 99 6.15 -24.95 7.79
N ILE A 100 7.09 -24.11 7.37
CA ILE A 100 7.09 -22.68 7.64
C ILE A 100 6.50 -21.98 6.42
N LEU A 101 5.33 -21.37 6.60
CA LEU A 101 4.72 -20.50 5.61
C LEU A 101 5.13 -19.06 5.94
N SER A 102 5.84 -18.41 5.03
CA SER A 102 6.18 -16.99 5.12
C SER A 102 5.25 -16.19 4.23
N THR A 103 4.52 -15.23 4.78
CA THR A 103 3.70 -14.28 4.03
C THR A 103 4.21 -12.87 4.26
N SER A 104 4.27 -12.06 3.21
CA SER A 104 4.71 -10.68 3.35
C SER A 104 3.92 -9.70 2.49
N LYS A 105 3.87 -8.46 2.97
CA LYS A 105 3.45 -7.29 2.22
C LYS A 105 4.61 -6.30 2.23
N THR A 106 5.07 -5.89 1.07
CA THR A 106 6.01 -4.79 0.87
C THR A 106 5.25 -3.59 0.33
N ARG A 107 5.56 -2.40 0.82
CA ARG A 107 5.05 -1.14 0.29
C ARG A 107 6.21 -0.20 -0.05
N THR A 108 6.10 0.47 -1.19
CA THR A 108 7.03 1.50 -1.63
C THR A 108 6.51 2.88 -1.23
N ASP A 109 7.33 3.64 -0.50
CA ASP A 109 7.07 5.02 -0.09
C ASP A 109 8.19 5.92 -0.64
N GLY A 110 8.09 6.27 -1.92
CA GLY A 110 9.18 6.94 -2.64
C GLY A 110 10.41 6.03 -2.73
N PRO A 111 11.61 6.45 -2.29
CA PRO A 111 12.84 5.67 -2.44
C PRO A 111 13.03 4.56 -1.40
N VAL A 112 12.07 4.38 -0.47
CA VAL A 112 12.15 3.37 0.60
C VAL A 112 11.02 2.35 0.49
N GLN A 113 11.37 1.10 0.74
CA GLN A 113 10.49 -0.06 0.75
C GLN A 113 10.47 -0.64 2.16
N THR A 114 9.26 -0.79 2.70
CA THR A 114 9.03 -1.41 4.00
C THR A 114 8.29 -2.71 3.82
N GLN A 115 8.74 -3.75 4.51
CA GLN A 115 8.11 -5.07 4.49
C GLN A 115 7.53 -5.41 5.85
N LEU A 116 6.27 -5.85 5.87
CA LEU A 116 5.63 -6.58 6.95
C LEU A 116 5.69 -8.08 6.60
N LEU A 117 6.31 -8.89 7.45
CA LEU A 117 6.54 -10.32 7.25
C LEU A 117 5.99 -11.10 8.45
N VAL A 118 5.22 -12.15 8.16
CA VAL A 118 4.77 -13.11 9.16
C VAL A 118 5.21 -14.51 8.73
N LYS A 119 5.84 -15.23 9.66
CA LYS A 119 6.18 -16.64 9.50
C LYS A 119 5.30 -17.47 10.41
N MET A 120 4.74 -18.53 9.86
CA MET A 120 3.79 -19.40 10.54
C MET A 120 4.20 -20.86 10.45
N VAL A 121 3.89 -21.62 11.48
CA VAL A 121 3.95 -23.07 11.43
C VAL A 121 2.62 -23.59 10.88
N VAL A 122 2.67 -24.19 9.69
CA VAL A 122 1.50 -24.79 9.04
C VAL A 122 1.64 -26.31 8.96
N SER A 123 0.52 -27.01 9.04
CA SER A 123 0.45 -28.46 8.84
C SER A 123 -0.75 -28.83 7.97
N GLY A 124 -0.74 -30.03 7.40
CA GLY A 124 -1.77 -30.47 6.46
C GLY A 124 -1.50 -30.00 5.04
N SER A 125 -2.40 -30.36 4.12
CA SER A 125 -2.32 -30.04 2.70
C SER A 125 -3.72 -29.92 2.10
N GLY A 126 -3.89 -29.02 1.13
CA GLY A 126 -5.21 -28.71 0.57
C GLY A 126 -6.20 -28.30 1.67
N SER A 127 -7.45 -28.73 1.55
CA SER A 127 -8.55 -28.40 2.50
C SER A 127 -8.35 -28.83 3.96
N PHE A 128 -7.25 -29.51 4.29
CA PHE A 128 -6.87 -29.87 5.66
C PHE A 128 -5.69 -29.03 6.18
N ALA A 129 -5.24 -28.04 5.42
CA ALA A 129 -4.15 -27.16 5.84
C ALA A 129 -4.63 -26.19 6.93
N GLN A 130 -3.82 -26.06 7.99
CA GLN A 130 -4.12 -25.21 9.12
C GLN A 130 -2.86 -24.51 9.62
N ILE A 131 -3.05 -23.35 10.25
CA ILE A 131 -2.03 -22.58 10.94
C ILE A 131 -2.03 -23.02 12.40
N ASN A 132 -0.90 -23.57 12.87
CA ASN A 132 -0.76 -24.04 14.25
C ASN A 132 -0.22 -22.98 15.20
N SER A 133 0.62 -22.09 14.69
CA SER A 133 1.19 -20.98 15.46
C SER A 133 1.86 -19.94 14.56
N ILE A 134 2.09 -18.76 15.11
CA ILE A 134 2.99 -17.76 14.54
C ILE A 134 4.40 -18.05 15.06
N ALA A 135 5.35 -18.24 14.14
CA ALA A 135 6.76 -18.44 14.46
C ALA A 135 7.48 -17.10 14.68
N SER A 136 7.17 -16.09 13.86
CA SER A 136 7.71 -14.73 14.00
C SER A 136 6.87 -13.72 13.24
N GLN A 137 6.89 -12.48 13.70
CA GLN A 137 6.33 -11.33 12.99
C GLN A 137 7.34 -10.19 13.02
N THR A 138 7.57 -9.57 11.87
CA THR A 138 8.57 -8.51 11.74
C THR A 138 8.12 -7.46 10.75
N MET A 139 8.50 -6.21 11.01
CA MET A 139 8.43 -5.13 10.05
C MET A 139 9.82 -4.48 9.97
N SER A 140 10.27 -4.21 8.75
CA SER A 140 11.62 -3.71 8.48
C SER A 140 11.72 -2.99 7.14
N ILE A 141 12.65 -2.05 7.03
CA ILE A 141 13.05 -1.48 5.75
C ILE A 141 13.95 -2.50 5.03
N ILE A 142 13.66 -2.78 3.77
CA ILE A 142 14.39 -3.79 2.98
C ILE A 142 15.42 -3.17 2.01
N ASN A 143 15.37 -1.85 1.79
CA ASN A 143 16.35 -1.08 1.03
C ASN A 143 16.73 0.21 1.81
N SER A 144 17.48 0.04 2.91
CA SER A 144 17.67 1.10 3.91
C SER A 144 18.08 2.45 3.33
N ASN A 145 19.01 2.57 2.37
CA ASN A 145 19.38 3.85 1.74
C ASN A 145 19.60 5.04 2.72
N GLY A 146 19.95 4.77 3.99
CA GLY A 146 20.07 5.78 5.06
C GLY A 146 18.79 6.06 5.87
N PHE A 147 17.66 5.44 5.52
CA PHE A 147 16.44 5.44 6.30
C PHE A 147 16.51 4.53 7.51
N THR A 148 15.76 4.91 8.54
CA THR A 148 15.47 4.08 9.69
C THR A 148 13.96 3.98 9.93
N LEU A 149 13.54 2.95 10.68
CA LEU A 149 12.16 2.72 11.08
C LEU A 149 12.08 2.83 12.61
N GLU A 150 11.59 3.97 13.07
CA GLU A 150 11.40 4.31 14.49
C GLU A 150 10.00 3.91 14.98
N ASP A 151 9.84 3.81 16.30
CA ASP A 151 8.55 3.58 16.98
C ASP A 151 7.75 2.40 16.42
N LYS A 152 8.47 1.34 16.04
CA LYS A 152 7.89 0.18 15.38
C LYS A 152 7.06 -0.66 16.34
N ASP A 153 5.83 -0.96 15.94
CA ASP A 153 4.97 -1.97 16.55
C ASP A 153 4.47 -2.97 15.50
N VAL A 154 4.44 -4.26 15.85
CA VAL A 154 4.02 -5.34 14.93
C VAL A 154 3.25 -6.40 15.69
N VAL A 155 2.05 -6.70 15.20
CA VAL A 155 1.15 -7.69 15.78
C VAL A 155 0.63 -8.59 14.67
N ALA A 156 0.59 -9.90 14.92
CA ALA A 156 -0.16 -10.86 14.13
C ALA A 156 -0.97 -11.74 15.08
N ILE A 157 -2.25 -11.93 14.78
CA ILE A 157 -3.20 -12.66 15.61
C ILE A 157 -4.10 -13.56 14.77
N PRO A 158 -4.50 -14.73 15.30
CA PRO A 158 -5.57 -15.51 14.70
C PRO A 158 -6.89 -14.73 14.80
N VAL A 159 -7.68 -14.68 13.72
CA VAL A 159 -8.93 -13.89 13.68
C VAL A 159 -9.95 -14.37 14.71
N ASN A 160 -9.91 -15.65 15.09
CA ASN A 160 -10.70 -16.26 16.15
C ASN A 160 -9.98 -16.32 17.52
N ASN A 161 -8.86 -15.59 17.69
CA ASN A 161 -8.04 -15.53 18.90
C ASN A 161 -7.51 -16.88 19.42
N THR A 162 -7.55 -17.95 18.62
CA THR A 162 -7.17 -19.30 19.04
C THR A 162 -6.47 -20.05 17.91
N PHE A 163 -5.47 -20.86 18.26
CA PHE A 163 -4.86 -21.84 17.36
C PHE A 163 -5.39 -23.26 17.63
N PRO A 164 -5.47 -24.15 16.62
CA PRO A 164 -5.18 -23.89 15.22
C PRO A 164 -6.23 -22.97 14.58
N THR A 165 -5.84 -22.29 13.51
CA THR A 165 -6.73 -21.40 12.76
C THR A 165 -6.51 -21.53 11.26
N TYR A 166 -7.43 -21.00 10.48
CA TYR A 166 -7.29 -20.85 9.03
C TYR A 166 -6.95 -19.43 8.62
N LYS A 167 -7.11 -18.44 9.52
CA LYS A 167 -7.01 -17.02 9.17
C LYS A 167 -6.21 -16.25 10.20
N ILE A 168 -5.24 -15.47 9.73
CA ILE A 168 -4.47 -14.53 10.54
C ILE A 168 -4.68 -13.13 9.98
N GLU A 169 -4.72 -12.18 10.90
CA GLU A 169 -4.58 -10.75 10.60
C GLU A 169 -3.26 -10.27 11.20
N ALA A 170 -2.50 -9.52 10.42
CA ALA A 170 -1.26 -8.91 10.84
C ALA A 170 -1.28 -7.41 10.54
N SER A 171 -0.79 -6.64 11.49
CA SER A 171 -0.63 -5.20 11.39
C SER A 171 0.77 -4.80 11.83
N GLY A 172 1.29 -3.76 11.19
CA GLY A 172 2.57 -3.16 11.53
C GLY A 172 2.49 -1.66 11.37
N SER A 173 3.09 -0.93 12.31
CA SER A 173 3.17 0.52 12.26
C SER A 173 4.55 1.01 12.70
N GLY A 174 4.88 2.25 12.32
CA GLY A 174 6.11 2.92 12.72
C GLY A 174 6.28 4.25 12.01
N VAL A 175 7.46 4.84 12.13
CA VAL A 175 7.81 6.10 11.48
C VAL A 175 9.09 5.91 10.66
N LEU A 176 8.99 6.11 9.34
CA LEU A 176 10.15 6.19 8.47
C LEU A 176 10.86 7.52 8.72
N THR A 177 12.16 7.46 8.99
CA THR A 177 12.98 8.67 9.20
C THR A 177 14.20 8.69 8.30
N TYR A 178 14.55 9.88 7.83
CA TYR A 178 15.76 10.16 7.07
C TYR A 178 16.31 11.52 7.49
N SER A 179 17.64 11.64 7.52
CA SER A 179 18.32 12.90 7.80
C SER A 179 19.45 13.12 6.82
N SER A 180 19.60 14.35 6.35
CA SER A 180 20.70 14.75 5.49
C SER A 180 21.34 16.03 5.99
N THR A 181 22.66 16.13 5.85
CA THR A 181 23.45 17.33 6.14
C THR A 181 24.14 17.75 4.85
N ASN A 182 24.10 19.05 4.50
CA ASN A 182 24.74 19.61 3.29
C ASN A 182 26.08 18.94 2.93
N GLY A 183 26.23 18.51 1.68
CA GLY A 183 27.54 18.21 1.08
C GLY A 183 27.69 16.83 0.44
N THR A 184 26.78 15.89 0.69
CA THR A 184 26.81 14.59 -0.01
C THR A 184 25.91 14.60 -1.24
N SER A 185 26.49 14.81 -2.42
CA SER A 185 25.86 14.56 -3.74
C SER A 185 25.44 13.10 -3.95
N ALA A 186 25.57 12.23 -2.95
CA ALA A 186 25.24 10.81 -2.97
C ALA A 186 23.98 10.46 -2.14
N GLY A 187 23.25 11.45 -1.62
CA GLY A 187 22.04 11.25 -0.82
C GLY A 187 20.74 11.41 -1.63
N ILE A 188 19.62 11.01 -1.03
CA ILE A 188 18.29 11.23 -1.60
C ILE A 188 17.95 12.72 -1.50
N SER A 189 17.39 13.30 -2.58
CA SER A 189 17.08 14.73 -2.60
C SER A 189 15.88 15.07 -1.72
N PHE A 190 15.88 16.30 -1.21
CA PHE A 190 14.77 16.87 -0.46
C PHE A 190 13.44 16.75 -1.25
N ASP A 191 13.46 17.16 -2.51
CA ASP A 191 12.28 17.21 -3.38
C ASP A 191 11.68 15.81 -3.64
N ILE A 192 12.49 14.75 -3.71
CA ILE A 192 12.00 13.38 -3.87
C ILE A 192 11.18 12.95 -2.66
N LEU A 193 11.62 13.30 -1.45
CA LEU A 193 10.91 12.93 -0.22
C LEU A 193 9.67 13.79 0.02
N GLU A 194 9.75 15.08 -0.32
CA GLU A 194 8.59 15.95 -0.32
C GLU A 194 7.51 15.44 -1.29
N ALA A 195 7.89 15.07 -2.52
CA ALA A 195 6.98 14.46 -3.50
C ALA A 195 6.40 13.11 -3.00
N ALA A 196 7.19 12.33 -2.26
CA ALA A 196 6.75 11.09 -1.62
C ALA A 196 5.91 11.31 -0.34
N SER A 197 5.49 12.55 -0.07
CA SER A 197 4.65 12.94 1.08
C SER A 197 5.29 12.67 2.44
N PHE A 198 6.61 12.83 2.55
CA PHE A 198 7.28 12.90 3.84
C PHE A 198 7.06 14.28 4.46
N ASN A 199 6.90 14.31 5.79
CA ASN A 199 6.91 15.56 6.53
C ASN A 199 8.36 16.05 6.64
N MET A 200 8.64 17.17 5.98
CA MET A 200 9.97 17.76 5.92
C MET A 200 10.17 18.79 7.04
N SER A 201 11.37 18.84 7.61
CA SER A 201 11.81 19.89 8.53
C SER A 201 13.24 20.31 8.24
N GLY A 202 13.57 21.59 8.45
CA GLY A 202 14.83 22.18 8.00
C GLY A 202 14.73 22.76 6.59
N SER A 203 15.87 22.87 5.90
CA SER A 203 15.94 23.41 4.53
C SER A 203 16.82 22.53 3.64
N SER A 204 16.45 22.41 2.36
CA SER A 204 17.23 21.73 1.31
C SER A 204 18.66 22.26 1.15
N SER A 205 18.91 23.50 1.58
CA SER A 205 20.21 24.16 1.60
C SER A 205 20.96 24.05 2.93
N SER A 206 20.50 23.20 3.86
CA SER A 206 21.08 23.00 5.20
C SER A 206 20.87 21.56 5.69
N THR A 207 20.94 21.33 7.00
CA THR A 207 20.49 20.05 7.57
C THR A 207 18.97 19.97 7.49
N TRP A 208 18.46 18.82 7.08
CA TRP A 208 17.03 18.57 7.03
C TRP A 208 16.69 17.14 7.44
N TYR A 209 15.44 16.95 7.87
CA TYR A 209 14.90 15.68 8.32
C TYR A 209 13.57 15.41 7.63
N ALA A 210 13.34 14.17 7.24
CA ALA A 210 12.10 13.68 6.66
C ALA A 210 11.49 12.61 7.57
N ARG A 211 10.19 12.71 7.84
CA ARG A 211 9.44 11.74 8.66
C ARG A 211 8.12 11.35 8.00
N LYS A 212 7.83 10.06 7.88
CA LYS A 212 6.54 9.58 7.36
C LYS A 212 5.98 8.48 8.27
N PRO A 213 4.82 8.68 8.93
CA PRO A 213 4.16 7.60 9.65
C PRO A 213 3.67 6.56 8.64
N ILE A 214 3.82 5.29 8.99
CA ILE A 214 3.40 4.18 8.15
C ILE A 214 2.58 3.19 8.96
N SER A 215 1.56 2.65 8.31
CA SER A 215 0.76 1.54 8.81
C SER A 215 0.49 0.58 7.65
N MET A 216 0.65 -0.71 7.92
CA MET A 216 0.51 -1.79 6.96
C MET A 216 -0.33 -2.89 7.62
N ASN A 217 -1.29 -3.42 6.86
CA ASN A 217 -2.10 -4.56 7.28
C ASN A 217 -2.00 -5.65 6.23
N LEU A 218 -2.04 -6.90 6.69
CA LEU A 218 -2.00 -8.09 5.86
C LEU A 218 -2.92 -9.15 6.50
N THR A 219 -3.90 -9.60 5.75
CA THR A 219 -4.81 -10.68 6.16
C THR A 219 -4.71 -11.79 5.14
N TYR A 220 -4.51 -13.02 5.62
CA TYR A 220 -4.48 -14.20 4.75
C TYR A 220 -5.29 -15.35 5.38
N SER A 221 -5.85 -16.19 4.51
CA SER A 221 -6.57 -17.39 4.88
C SER A 221 -5.99 -18.60 4.17
N VAL A 222 -5.59 -19.63 4.90
CA VAL A 222 -5.19 -20.93 4.34
C VAL A 222 -6.42 -21.63 3.77
N GLN A 223 -6.24 -22.33 2.64
CA GLN A 223 -7.28 -23.10 1.94
C GLN A 223 -6.95 -24.59 1.83
#